data_AF-A0AAV1M4C7-F1
#
_entry.id   AF-A0AAV1M4C7-F1
#
_cell.length_a   1.000
_cell.length_b   1.000
_cell.length_c   1.000
_cell.angle_alpha   90.00
_cell.angle_beta   90.00
_cell.angle_gamma   90.00
#
_symmetry.space_group_name_H-M   'P 1'
#
loop_
_entity.id
_entity.type
_entity.pdbx_description
1 polymer ?
#
loop_
_entity_poly.entity_id
_entity_poly.type
_entity_poly.pdbx_seq_one_letter_code
_entity_poly.pdbx_strand_id
1 'polypeptide(L)'
;MHELDKQLPHFDSDNQHFRCFAHILNLGVQDLLKTLALHSETDNKGQEQQYEDNEDETEEDEEYAPNIADSRTAITKLRSISSKIKRSEILKRKFQSACEAAGVPSNLNPILDCPTRWNSTHDMIGFGLKVRTGINILCTSVTELNDFQITDSEWQILEKIHKFLINFKLLSTKLGGEKYVTLPLVIVSFNPLLDKIESMVKQLDEKPNRSEVD
;
A
#
# COMPACT_ATOMS: atom_id res chain seq x y z
N MET A 1 -22.29 20.51 2.94
CA MET A 1 -23.30 20.79 1.89
C MET A 1 -24.64 21.28 2.45
N HIS A 2 -24.98 21.02 3.72
CA HIS A 2 -26.24 21.46 4.34
C HIS A 2 -26.49 22.98 4.38
N GLU A 3 -25.46 23.80 4.28
CA GLU A 3 -25.64 25.26 4.17
C GLU A 3 -26.13 25.69 2.78
N LEU A 4 -25.89 24.88 1.73
CA LEU A 4 -26.39 25.10 0.38
C LEU A 4 -27.88 24.73 0.25
N ASP A 5 -28.37 23.73 1.00
CA ASP A 5 -29.80 23.38 1.07
C ASP A 5 -30.66 24.56 1.52
N LYS A 6 -30.12 25.41 2.40
CA LYS A 6 -30.82 26.63 2.86
C LYS A 6 -30.86 27.72 1.80
N GLN A 7 -29.93 27.71 0.83
CA GLN A 7 -29.77 28.76 -0.18
C GLN A 7 -30.30 28.36 -1.56
N LEU A 8 -30.44 27.07 -1.84
CA LEU A 8 -30.88 26.54 -3.13
C LEU A 8 -32.14 25.67 -2.92
N PRO A 9 -33.34 26.15 -3.32
CA PRO A 9 -34.62 25.51 -2.99
C PRO A 9 -34.86 24.13 -3.64
N HIS A 10 -33.92 23.64 -4.45
CA HIS A 10 -33.97 22.33 -5.12
C HIS A 10 -32.67 21.53 -4.98
N PHE A 11 -31.71 22.02 -4.17
CA PHE A 11 -30.51 21.27 -3.86
C PHE A 11 -30.84 20.29 -2.72
N ASP A 12 -30.51 19.03 -2.94
CA ASP A 12 -30.70 17.95 -1.97
C ASP A 12 -29.32 17.51 -1.52
N SER A 13 -28.86 18.02 -0.37
CA SER A 13 -27.50 17.76 0.11
C SER A 13 -27.22 16.29 0.40
N ASP A 14 -28.25 15.48 0.67
CA ASP A 14 -28.11 14.05 0.97
C ASP A 14 -27.96 13.22 -0.32
N ASN A 15 -28.70 13.56 -1.38
CA ASN A 15 -28.71 12.80 -2.64
C ASN A 15 -27.88 13.41 -3.78
N GLN A 16 -27.45 14.67 -3.66
CA GLN A 16 -26.67 15.38 -4.69
C GLN A 16 -25.20 15.59 -4.29
N HIS A 17 -24.67 14.67 -3.48
CA HIS A 17 -23.26 14.64 -3.10
C HIS A 17 -22.42 13.87 -4.13
N PHE A 18 -21.54 14.57 -4.86
CA PHE A 18 -20.54 13.89 -5.69
C PHE A 18 -19.47 13.25 -4.81
N ARG A 19 -19.38 11.91 -4.84
CA ARG A 19 -18.32 11.20 -4.11
C ARG A 19 -16.95 11.53 -4.70
N CYS A 20 -15.96 11.69 -3.83
CA CYS A 20 -14.58 11.89 -4.26
C CYS A 20 -14.05 10.61 -4.92
N PHE A 21 -13.71 10.68 -6.20
CA PHE A 21 -13.19 9.52 -6.92
C PHE A 21 -11.90 8.98 -6.29
N ALA A 22 -11.04 9.85 -5.76
CA ALA A 22 -9.83 9.42 -5.05
C ALA A 22 -10.16 8.61 -3.78
N HIS A 23 -11.25 8.94 -3.09
CA HIS A 23 -11.74 8.17 -1.95
C HIS A 23 -12.27 6.80 -2.40
N ILE A 24 -13.07 6.74 -3.47
CA ILE A 24 -13.56 5.46 -4.03
C ILE A 24 -12.40 4.55 -4.44
N LEU A 25 -11.38 5.10 -5.11
CA LEU A 25 -10.20 4.34 -5.49
C LEU A 25 -9.43 3.85 -4.26
N ASN A 26 -9.34 4.67 -3.20
CA ASN A 26 -8.72 4.27 -1.94
C ASN A 26 -9.43 3.06 -1.32
N LEU A 27 -10.76 3.08 -1.23
CA LEU A 27 -11.53 1.96 -0.69
C LEU A 27 -11.27 0.66 -1.46
N GLY A 28 -11.34 0.70 -2.79
CA GLY A 28 -11.12 -0.49 -3.61
C GLY A 28 -9.70 -1.07 -3.50
N VAL A 29 -8.67 -0.21 -3.47
CA VAL A 29 -7.28 -0.69 -3.31
C VAL A 29 -7.02 -1.21 -1.90
N GLN A 30 -7.60 -0.59 -0.87
CA GLN A 30 -7.46 -1.04 0.51
C GLN A 30 -8.09 -2.42 0.71
N ASP A 31 -9.28 -2.64 0.15
CA ASP A 31 -9.95 -3.94 0.20
C ASP A 31 -9.12 -5.05 -0.46
N LEU A 32 -8.53 -4.74 -1.62
CA LEU A 32 -7.59 -5.64 -2.28
C LEU A 32 -6.35 -5.92 -1.41
N LEU A 33 -5.73 -4.88 -0.83
CA LEU A 33 -4.54 -5.05 0.00
C LEU A 33 -4.82 -5.88 1.25
N LYS A 34 -5.99 -5.72 1.87
CA LYS A 34 -6.44 -6.58 2.96
C LYS A 34 -6.55 -8.03 2.51
N THR A 35 -7.17 -8.26 1.34
CA THR A 35 -7.26 -9.60 0.75
C THR A 35 -5.85 -10.19 0.57
N LEU A 36 -4.92 -9.46 -0.05
CA LEU A 36 -3.53 -9.93 -0.25
C LEU A 36 -2.78 -10.16 1.08
N ALA A 37 -3.09 -9.40 2.12
CA ALA A 37 -2.52 -9.60 3.45
C ALA A 37 -3.13 -10.81 4.21
N LEU A 38 -4.33 -11.25 3.85
CA LEU A 38 -4.98 -12.42 4.47
C LEU A 38 -4.57 -13.75 3.83
N HIS A 39 -4.18 -13.76 2.55
CA HIS A 39 -3.93 -14.99 1.80
C HIS A 39 -2.54 -15.63 2.01
N SER A 40 -1.74 -15.16 2.97
CA SER A 40 -0.43 -15.79 3.24
C SER A 40 -0.49 -17.09 4.05
N GLU A 41 -1.58 -17.39 4.76
CA GLU A 41 -1.88 -18.74 5.29
C GLU A 41 -3.40 -18.88 5.50
N THR A 42 -4.10 -19.66 4.68
CA THR A 42 -5.40 -20.21 5.09
C THR A 42 -5.22 -21.64 5.57
N ASP A 43 -4.94 -21.75 6.86
CA ASP A 43 -5.57 -22.76 7.73
C ASP A 43 -5.78 -22.13 9.10
N ASN A 44 -6.84 -21.32 9.26
CA ASN A 44 -7.90 -21.61 10.21
C ASN A 44 -8.99 -20.52 10.24
N LYS A 45 -10.18 -21.02 10.55
CA LYS A 45 -11.48 -20.36 10.48
C LYS A 45 -11.63 -19.18 11.43
N GLY A 46 -12.39 -18.19 10.95
CA GLY A 46 -13.26 -17.34 11.74
C GLY A 46 -12.62 -16.06 12.22
N GLN A 47 -13.06 -14.92 11.70
CA GLN A 47 -14.25 -14.24 12.22
C GLN A 47 -14.57 -13.02 11.35
N GLU A 48 -15.84 -12.90 11.03
CA GLU A 48 -16.48 -11.72 10.48
C GLU A 48 -16.28 -10.55 11.45
N GLN A 49 -15.95 -9.36 10.94
CA GLN A 49 -16.20 -8.13 11.68
C GLN A 49 -16.62 -7.01 10.71
N GLN A 50 -17.86 -6.59 10.93
CA GLN A 50 -18.56 -5.47 10.31
C GLN A 50 -17.79 -4.17 10.58
N TYR A 51 -17.62 -3.35 9.54
CA TYR A 51 -17.17 -1.97 9.70
C TYR A 51 -18.40 -1.07 9.77
N GLU A 52 -18.68 -0.54 10.96
CA GLU A 52 -19.55 0.63 11.14
C GLU A 52 -18.76 1.90 10.80
N ASP A 53 -19.36 2.74 9.94
CA ASP A 53 -18.97 4.12 9.70
C ASP A 53 -18.92 4.88 11.04
N ASN A 54 -17.81 5.59 11.28
CA ASN A 54 -17.83 6.84 12.04
C ASN A 54 -16.65 7.72 11.59
N GLU A 55 -16.98 8.80 10.89
CA GLU A 55 -16.14 9.99 10.75
C GLU A 55 -16.23 10.78 12.07
N ASP A 56 -15.14 10.88 12.85
CA ASP A 56 -14.69 12.15 13.46
C ASP A 56 -13.29 12.04 14.08
N GLU A 57 -12.65 13.19 14.20
CA GLU A 57 -11.25 13.51 14.55
C GLU A 57 -10.69 12.89 15.85
N THR A 58 -9.40 12.52 15.84
CA THR A 58 -8.46 12.78 16.97
C THR A 58 -7.01 12.58 16.54
N GLU A 59 -6.15 13.51 17.00
CA GLU A 59 -4.69 13.48 16.96
C GLU A 59 -4.11 12.49 17.99
N GLU A 60 -2.80 12.24 17.85
CA GLU A 60 -1.85 11.65 18.81
C GLU A 60 -1.59 10.14 18.74
N ASP A 61 -0.44 9.82 18.13
CA ASP A 61 0.53 8.76 18.43
C ASP A 61 0.09 7.61 19.36
N GLU A 62 -0.44 6.51 18.79
CA GLU A 62 -0.32 5.18 19.42
C GLU A 62 0.05 4.08 18.39
N GLU A 63 1.32 3.69 18.47
CA GLU A 63 1.87 2.34 18.30
C GLU A 63 1.06 1.27 17.53
N TYR A 64 0.95 1.40 16.21
CA TYR A 64 0.74 0.21 15.36
C TYR A 64 2.10 -0.39 14.95
N ALA A 65 2.85 -0.92 15.93
CA ALA A 65 3.88 -1.90 15.60
C ALA A 65 3.15 -3.20 15.23
N PRO A 66 3.31 -3.74 14.01
CA PRO A 66 2.64 -4.99 13.65
C PRO A 66 3.07 -6.08 14.64
N ASN A 67 2.11 -6.84 15.18
CA ASN A 67 2.42 -7.98 16.02
C ASN A 67 3.30 -8.97 15.22
N ILE A 68 4.26 -9.62 15.89
CA ILE A 68 5.11 -10.65 15.28
C ILE A 68 4.23 -11.76 14.65
N ALA A 69 3.05 -12.04 15.22
CA ALA A 69 2.06 -12.97 14.66
C ALA A 69 1.47 -12.55 13.29
N ASP A 70 1.42 -11.23 13.01
CA ASP A 70 0.94 -10.64 11.76
C ASP A 70 2.04 -10.51 10.68
N SER A 71 3.27 -10.89 11.02
CA SER A 71 4.46 -10.74 10.17
C SER A 71 4.58 -11.81 9.08
N ARG A 72 3.55 -12.62 8.86
CA ARG A 72 3.55 -13.67 7.82
C ARG A 72 3.45 -13.13 6.40
N THR A 73 3.06 -11.87 6.20
CA THR A 73 2.99 -11.27 4.87
C THR A 73 4.23 -10.47 4.54
N ALA A 74 4.63 -10.49 3.27
CA ALA A 74 5.74 -9.69 2.76
C ALA A 74 5.58 -8.18 3.03
N ILE A 75 4.35 -7.67 2.97
CA ILE A 75 4.03 -6.25 3.24
C ILE A 75 4.26 -5.94 4.73
N THR A 76 3.78 -6.79 5.64
CA THR A 76 3.96 -6.56 7.07
C THR A 76 5.44 -6.63 7.46
N LYS A 77 6.21 -7.57 6.91
CA LYS A 77 7.67 -7.65 7.14
C LYS A 77 8.38 -6.37 6.71
N LEU A 78 8.11 -5.91 5.48
CA LEU A 78 8.71 -4.69 4.96
C LEU A 78 8.33 -3.44 5.77
N ARG A 79 7.06 -3.37 6.23
CA ARG A 79 6.56 -2.31 7.11
C ARG A 79 7.27 -2.30 8.45
N SER A 80 7.45 -3.47 9.06
CA SER A 80 8.14 -3.63 10.35
C SER A 80 9.61 -3.23 10.26
N ILE A 81 10.31 -3.67 9.21
CA ILE A 81 11.71 -3.27 8.94
C ILE A 81 11.80 -1.75 8.79
N SER A 82 10.96 -1.15 7.94
CA SER A 82 10.98 0.29 7.68
C SER A 82 10.70 1.10 8.94
N SER A 83 9.74 0.66 9.76
CA SER A 83 9.41 1.27 11.04
C SER A 83 10.57 1.17 12.04
N LYS A 84 11.20 0.00 12.18
CA LYS A 84 12.34 -0.20 13.09
C LYS A 84 13.55 0.64 12.70
N ILE A 85 13.89 0.69 11.40
CA ILE A 85 14.98 1.53 10.89
C ILE A 85 14.71 3.01 11.19
N LYS A 86 13.48 3.48 11.01
CA LYS A 86 13.14 4.89 11.25
C LYS A 86 13.18 5.27 12.73
N ARG A 87 12.78 4.37 13.63
CA ARG A 87 12.75 4.60 15.08
C ARG A 87 14.12 4.49 15.75
N SER A 88 15.05 3.70 15.19
CA SER A 88 16.37 3.45 15.79
C SER A 88 17.50 4.05 14.97
N GLU A 89 18.18 5.05 15.53
CA GLU A 89 19.36 5.67 14.93
C GLU A 89 20.50 4.67 14.71
N ILE A 90 20.62 3.65 15.59
CA ILE A 90 21.60 2.58 15.44
C ILE A 90 21.27 1.72 14.21
N LEU A 91 20.01 1.30 14.05
CA LEU A 91 19.59 0.53 12.88
C LEU A 91 19.69 1.35 11.59
N LYS A 92 19.41 2.64 11.66
CA LYS A 92 19.58 3.57 10.55
C LYS A 92 21.03 3.60 10.06
N ARG A 93 22.00 3.76 10.97
CA ARG A 93 23.43 3.75 10.59
C ARG A 93 23.85 2.40 10.00
N LYS A 94 23.42 1.29 10.61
CA LYS A 94 23.69 -0.06 10.06
C LYS A 94 23.07 -0.25 8.68
N PHE A 95 21.85 0.25 8.47
CA PHE A 95 21.19 0.21 7.17
C PHE A 95 21.95 1.02 6.12
N GLN A 96 22.44 2.21 6.47
CA GLN A 96 23.27 3.03 5.59
C GLN A 96 24.56 2.30 5.20
N SER A 97 25.28 1.72 6.16
CA SER A 97 26.48 0.92 5.87
C SER A 97 26.17 -0.32 5.01
N ALA A 98 25.04 -0.99 5.25
CA ALA A 98 24.59 -2.11 4.42
C ALA A 98 24.26 -1.67 2.99
N CYS A 99 23.66 -0.49 2.82
CA CYS A 99 23.40 0.10 1.51
C CYS A 99 24.70 0.44 0.76
N GLU A 100 25.69 1.00 1.44
CA GLU A 100 27.00 1.31 0.87
C GLU A 100 27.71 0.04 0.40
N ALA A 101 27.71 -1.01 1.23
CA ALA A 101 28.27 -2.31 0.87
C ALA A 101 27.56 -2.95 -0.33
N ALA A 102 26.25 -2.72 -0.46
CA ALA A 102 25.44 -3.18 -1.59
C ALA A 102 25.56 -2.29 -2.85
N GLY A 103 26.26 -1.16 -2.79
CA GLY A 103 26.35 -0.20 -3.90
C GLY A 103 25.04 0.52 -4.21
N VAL A 104 24.09 0.59 -3.27
CA VAL A 104 22.83 1.34 -3.41
C VAL A 104 22.93 2.68 -2.66
N PRO A 105 22.15 3.72 -3.05
CA PRO A 105 22.26 5.03 -2.42
C PRO A 105 21.97 4.97 -0.91
N SER A 106 22.95 5.35 -0.09
CA SER A 106 22.90 5.24 1.38
C SER A 106 22.27 6.43 2.09
N ASN A 107 22.09 7.56 1.39
CA ASN A 107 21.42 8.76 1.92
C ASN A 107 19.88 8.66 1.93
N LEU A 108 19.34 7.47 1.70
CA LEU A 108 17.91 7.21 1.58
C LEU A 108 17.28 6.89 2.94
N ASN A 109 16.19 7.58 3.28
CA ASN A 109 15.38 7.25 4.45
C ASN A 109 14.21 6.34 4.05
N PRO A 110 13.87 5.31 4.87
CA PRO A 110 12.70 4.48 4.61
C PRO A 110 11.42 5.30 4.52
N ILE A 111 10.59 4.98 3.53
CA ILE A 111 9.23 5.49 3.41
C ILE A 111 8.34 4.67 4.33
N LEU A 112 7.62 5.34 5.23
CA LEU A 112 6.65 4.64 6.09
C LEU A 112 5.35 4.42 5.34
N ASP A 113 4.81 3.22 5.53
CA ASP A 113 3.45 2.91 5.16
C ASP A 113 2.45 3.54 6.15
N CYS A 114 1.38 4.08 5.59
CA CYS A 114 0.19 4.58 6.26
C CYS A 114 -0.95 3.62 5.89
N PRO A 115 -1.39 2.76 6.80
CA PRO A 115 -2.34 1.69 6.50
C PRO A 115 -3.66 2.18 5.87
N THR A 116 -4.08 3.42 6.16
CA THR A 116 -5.30 4.01 5.60
C THR A 116 -5.11 4.60 4.20
N ARG A 117 -3.87 4.72 3.71
CA ARG A 117 -3.51 5.30 2.39
C ARG A 117 -2.60 4.37 1.59
N TRP A 118 -3.16 3.57 0.70
CA TRP A 118 -2.44 2.62 -0.15
C TRP A 118 -1.29 3.24 -0.97
N ASN A 119 -1.37 4.54 -1.27
CA ASN A 119 -0.32 5.31 -1.93
C ASN A 119 1.03 5.19 -1.21
N SER A 120 1.01 5.19 0.12
CA SER A 120 2.20 5.03 0.95
C SER A 120 2.69 3.58 0.97
N THR A 121 1.78 2.61 0.86
CA THR A 121 2.13 1.18 0.68
C THR A 121 2.88 0.98 -0.61
N HIS A 122 2.38 1.52 -1.73
CA HIS A 122 3.07 1.50 -3.03
C HIS A 122 4.47 2.12 -2.91
N ASP A 123 4.59 3.31 -2.29
CA ASP A 123 5.86 4.02 -2.20
C ASP A 123 6.86 3.29 -1.27
N MET A 124 6.40 2.69 -0.17
CA MET A 124 7.21 1.83 0.71
C MET A 124 7.73 0.60 -0.05
N ILE A 125 6.88 -0.08 -0.81
CA ILE A 125 7.30 -1.25 -1.60
C ILE A 125 8.32 -0.84 -2.67
N GLY A 126 8.05 0.24 -3.41
CA GLY A 126 8.98 0.76 -4.42
C GLY A 126 10.34 1.14 -3.83
N PHE A 127 10.34 1.75 -2.65
CA PHE A 127 11.57 2.01 -1.89
C PHE A 127 12.27 0.71 -1.51
N GLY A 128 11.55 -0.24 -0.89
CA GLY A 128 12.10 -1.52 -0.44
C GLY A 128 12.74 -2.31 -1.58
N LEU A 129 12.10 -2.36 -2.74
CA LEU A 129 12.64 -2.99 -3.95
C LEU A 129 13.95 -2.33 -4.41
N LYS A 130 14.03 -0.99 -4.36
CA LYS A 130 15.24 -0.24 -4.74
C LYS A 130 16.42 -0.53 -3.81
N VAL A 131 16.16 -0.75 -2.52
CA VAL A 131 17.20 -1.03 -1.51
C VAL A 131 17.24 -2.50 -1.08
N ARG A 132 16.67 -3.42 -1.86
CA ARG A 132 16.50 -4.84 -1.52
C ARG A 132 17.77 -5.48 -0.97
N THR A 133 18.90 -5.30 -1.67
CA THR A 133 20.19 -5.88 -1.26
C THR A 133 20.65 -5.33 0.09
N GLY A 134 20.48 -4.03 0.33
CA GLY A 134 20.80 -3.40 1.61
C GLY A 134 19.91 -3.89 2.75
N ILE A 135 18.62 -4.09 2.50
CA ILE A 135 17.68 -4.69 3.48
C ILE A 135 18.10 -6.12 3.81
N ASN A 136 18.44 -6.95 2.82
CA ASN A 136 18.85 -8.33 3.05
C ASN A 136 20.13 -8.41 3.90
N ILE A 137 21.16 -7.59 3.58
CA ILE A 137 22.39 -7.52 4.38
C ILE A 137 22.10 -7.05 5.82
N LEU A 138 21.22 -6.06 5.98
CA LEU A 138 20.82 -5.58 7.30
C LEU A 138 20.15 -6.68 8.11
N CYS A 139 19.17 -7.39 7.54
CA CYS A 139 18.47 -8.48 8.20
C CYS A 139 19.43 -9.60 8.61
N THR A 140 20.40 -9.97 7.77
CA THR A 140 21.40 -10.99 8.13
C THR A 140 22.37 -10.52 9.22
N SER A 141 22.65 -9.23 9.31
CA SER A 141 23.63 -8.67 10.28
C SER A 141 23.02 -8.27 11.63
N VAL A 142 21.69 -8.17 11.73
CA VAL A 142 20.98 -7.74 12.93
C VAL A 142 19.99 -8.80 13.39
N THR A 143 20.31 -9.46 14.50
CA THR A 143 19.49 -10.55 15.07
C THR A 143 18.05 -10.15 15.37
N GLU A 144 17.81 -8.89 15.78
CA GLU A 144 16.46 -8.34 16.03
C GLU A 144 15.57 -8.27 14.78
N LEU A 145 16.13 -8.46 13.58
CA LEU A 145 15.42 -8.40 12.30
C LEU A 145 15.25 -9.78 11.64
N ASN A 146 15.74 -10.85 12.26
CA ASN A 146 15.65 -12.21 11.71
C ASN A 146 14.21 -12.63 11.42
N ASP A 147 13.27 -12.30 12.31
CA ASP A 147 11.85 -12.63 12.17
C ASP A 147 11.17 -11.92 10.98
N PHE A 148 11.79 -10.84 10.47
CA PHE A 148 11.26 -10.05 9.37
C PHE A 148 11.99 -10.31 8.05
N GLN A 149 12.86 -11.33 7.99
CA GLN A 149 13.59 -11.64 6.77
C GLN A 149 12.61 -11.92 5.61
N ILE A 150 12.81 -11.19 4.52
CA ILE A 150 11.99 -11.27 3.31
C ILE A 150 12.64 -12.27 2.36
N THR A 151 11.92 -13.34 2.03
CA THR A 151 12.39 -14.39 1.11
C THR A 151 12.33 -13.93 -0.34
N ASP A 152 12.98 -14.66 -1.25
CA ASP A 152 12.93 -14.32 -2.67
C ASP A 152 11.53 -14.42 -3.28
N SER A 153 10.69 -15.35 -2.82
CA SER A 153 9.29 -15.44 -3.24
C SER A 153 8.48 -14.23 -2.74
N GLU A 154 8.68 -13.82 -1.49
CA GLU A 154 8.06 -12.63 -0.93
C GLU A 154 8.48 -11.35 -1.67
N TRP A 155 9.75 -11.24 -2.05
CA TRP A 155 10.22 -10.14 -2.89
C TRP A 155 9.55 -10.13 -4.27
N GLN A 156 9.30 -11.30 -4.87
CA GLN A 156 8.57 -11.39 -6.13
C GLN A 156 7.10 -10.97 -5.95
N ILE A 157 6.44 -11.39 -4.87
CA ILE A 157 5.07 -10.95 -4.53
C ILE A 157 5.04 -9.42 -4.40
N LEU A 158 5.97 -8.82 -3.66
CA LEU A 158 6.09 -7.37 -3.52
C LEU A 158 6.27 -6.68 -4.88
N GLU A 159 7.07 -7.25 -5.78
CA GLU A 159 7.25 -6.72 -7.13
C GLU A 159 5.95 -6.76 -7.95
N LYS A 160 5.18 -7.85 -7.86
CA LYS A 160 3.87 -7.99 -8.52
C LYS A 160 2.87 -6.98 -7.99
N ILE A 161 2.78 -6.84 -6.67
CA ILE A 161 1.90 -5.88 -6.01
C ILE A 161 2.29 -4.45 -6.41
N HIS A 162 3.57 -4.10 -6.39
CA HIS A 162 4.05 -2.79 -6.82
C HIS A 162 3.69 -2.49 -8.28
N LYS A 163 3.89 -3.46 -9.20
CA LYS A 163 3.51 -3.34 -10.61
C LYS A 163 2.00 -3.23 -10.82
N PHE A 164 1.20 -3.82 -9.95
CA PHE A 164 -0.26 -3.68 -10.00
C PHE A 164 -0.69 -2.29 -9.52
N LEU A 165 -0.22 -1.88 -8.33
CA LEU A 165 -0.59 -0.62 -7.67
C LEU A 165 -0.17 0.63 -8.46
N ILE A 166 0.88 0.57 -9.28
CA ILE A 166 1.32 1.72 -10.10
C ILE A 166 0.21 2.24 -11.03
N ASN A 167 -0.69 1.36 -11.49
CA ASN A 167 -1.80 1.75 -12.36
C ASN A 167 -2.78 2.68 -11.63
N PHE A 168 -3.02 2.40 -10.35
CA PHE A 168 -3.82 3.24 -9.47
C PHE A 168 -3.06 4.53 -9.13
N LYS A 169 -1.74 4.46 -8.89
CA LYS A 169 -0.89 5.62 -8.54
C LYS A 169 -0.95 6.69 -9.61
N LEU A 170 -0.75 6.29 -10.86
CA LEU A 170 -0.80 7.19 -12.00
C LEU A 170 -2.16 7.87 -12.12
N LEU A 171 -3.25 7.10 -11.93
CA LEU A 171 -4.61 7.60 -12.01
C LEU A 171 -4.90 8.61 -10.89
N SER A 172 -4.62 8.26 -9.64
CA SER A 172 -4.84 9.14 -8.49
C SER A 172 -4.05 10.43 -8.57
N THR A 173 -2.78 10.38 -9.00
CA THR A 173 -1.98 11.60 -9.17
C THR A 173 -2.57 12.51 -10.24
N LYS A 174 -3.12 11.94 -11.32
CA LYS A 174 -3.78 12.73 -12.38
C LYS A 174 -5.14 13.28 -11.95
N LEU A 175 -5.92 12.53 -11.18
CA LEU A 175 -7.25 13.00 -10.75
C LEU A 175 -7.20 13.89 -9.50
N GLY A 176 -6.12 13.85 -8.73
CA GLY A 176 -5.84 14.75 -7.61
C GLY A 176 -5.20 16.09 -8.01
N GLY A 177 -5.16 16.42 -9.31
CA GLY A 177 -4.60 17.69 -9.77
C GLY A 177 -5.50 18.88 -9.43
N GLU A 178 -4.92 19.95 -8.89
CA GLU A 178 -5.65 21.17 -8.53
C GLU A 178 -5.55 22.28 -9.60
N LYS A 179 -4.60 22.14 -10.53
CA LYS A 179 -4.29 23.16 -11.55
C LYS A 179 -5.11 23.03 -12.84
N TYR A 180 -6.03 22.07 -12.89
CA TYR A 180 -6.86 21.77 -14.06
C TYR A 180 -8.15 21.06 -13.64
N VAL A 181 -9.14 21.06 -14.53
CA VAL A 181 -10.43 20.40 -14.27
C VAL A 181 -10.24 18.89 -14.39
N THR A 182 -10.51 18.17 -13.29
CA THR A 182 -10.29 16.71 -13.21
C THR A 182 -11.55 15.89 -13.41
N LEU A 183 -12.75 16.44 -13.16
CA LEU A 183 -14.01 15.69 -13.22
C LEU A 183 -14.26 15.02 -14.59
N PRO A 184 -14.10 15.70 -15.76
CA PRO A 184 -14.25 15.05 -17.06
C PRO A 184 -13.20 13.96 -17.32
N LEU A 185 -12.06 14.02 -16.63
CA LEU A 185 -10.97 13.06 -16.79
C LEU A 185 -11.25 11.74 -16.07
N VAL A 186 -12.23 11.70 -15.15
CA VAL A 186 -12.55 10.49 -14.37
C VAL A 186 -12.92 9.34 -15.31
N ILE A 187 -13.89 9.55 -16.20
CA ILE A 187 -14.35 8.51 -17.15
C ILE A 187 -13.19 8.08 -18.08
N VAL A 188 -12.50 9.06 -18.65
CA VAL A 188 -11.42 8.83 -19.63
C VAL A 188 -10.23 8.09 -19.00
N SER A 189 -10.01 8.26 -17.69
CA SER A 189 -8.88 7.67 -17.00
C SER A 189 -9.25 6.36 -16.28
N PHE A 190 -10.53 6.15 -15.95
CA PHE A 190 -11.01 4.94 -15.30
C PHE A 190 -11.18 3.77 -16.27
N ASN A 191 -11.73 3.97 -17.47
CA ASN A 191 -11.88 2.88 -18.44
C ASN A 191 -10.53 2.21 -18.78
N PRO A 192 -9.44 2.95 -19.08
CA PRO A 192 -8.14 2.33 -19.29
C PRO A 192 -7.57 1.62 -18.07
N LEU A 193 -7.95 2.02 -16.85
CA LEU A 193 -7.58 1.29 -15.63
C LEU A 193 -8.28 -0.07 -15.62
N LEU A 194 -9.59 -0.11 -15.86
CA LEU A 194 -10.36 -1.35 -15.91
C LEU A 194 -9.82 -2.29 -17.00
N ASP A 195 -9.60 -1.78 -18.22
CA ASP A 195 -9.03 -2.56 -19.32
C ASP A 195 -7.68 -3.20 -18.95
N LYS A 196 -6.82 -2.44 -18.25
CA LYS A 196 -5.54 -2.96 -17.75
C LYS A 196 -5.73 -4.04 -16.70
N ILE A 197 -6.64 -3.84 -15.75
CA ILE A 197 -6.92 -4.84 -14.71
C ILE A 197 -7.45 -6.12 -15.36
N GLU A 198 -8.43 -6.01 -16.25
CA GLU A 198 -8.97 -7.16 -16.99
C GLU A 198 -7.91 -7.87 -17.81
N SER A 199 -7.02 -7.13 -18.48
CA SER A 199 -5.89 -7.72 -19.20
C SER A 199 -4.92 -8.45 -18.28
N MET A 200 -4.64 -7.92 -17.08
CA MET A 200 -3.77 -8.58 -16.11
C MET A 200 -4.42 -9.86 -15.57
N VAL A 201 -5.72 -9.84 -15.28
CA VAL A 201 -6.49 -11.02 -14.85
C VAL A 201 -6.47 -12.10 -15.93
N LYS A 202 -6.76 -11.76 -17.19
CA LYS A 202 -6.71 -12.71 -18.32
C LYS A 202 -5.33 -13.33 -18.47
N GLN A 203 -4.27 -12.53 -18.38
CA GLN A 203 -2.89 -13.04 -18.45
C GLN A 203 -2.56 -14.03 -17.32
N LEU A 204 -3.13 -13.83 -16.12
CA LEU A 204 -2.99 -14.78 -15.02
C LEU A 204 -3.82 -16.05 -15.25
N ASP A 205 -5.06 -15.92 -15.75
CA ASP A 205 -5.97 -17.04 -16.09
C ASP A 205 -5.41 -17.94 -17.19
N GLU A 206 -4.75 -17.37 -18.17
CA GLU A 206 -4.16 -18.10 -19.30
C GLU A 206 -2.77 -18.65 -19.02
N LYS A 207 -2.15 -18.34 -17.86
CA LYS A 207 -0.78 -18.75 -17.55
C LYS A 207 -0.71 -20.26 -17.25
N PRO A 208 -0.03 -21.08 -18.08
CA PRO A 208 0.19 -22.48 -17.76
C PRO A 208 1.20 -22.60 -16.62
N ASN A 209 0.92 -23.48 -15.65
CA ASN A 209 1.73 -23.72 -14.45
C ASN A 209 1.87 -22.47 -13.54
N ARG A 210 0.76 -22.01 -12.96
CA ARG A 210 0.78 -20.98 -11.90
C ARG A 210 1.68 -21.41 -10.74
N SER A 211 2.50 -20.48 -10.27
CA SER A 211 3.26 -20.66 -9.02
C SER A 211 2.48 -20.10 -7.83
N GLU A 212 2.98 -20.33 -6.62
CA GLU A 212 2.45 -19.71 -5.38
C GLU A 212 2.54 -18.17 -5.37
N VAL A 213 3.29 -17.58 -6.32
CA VAL A 213 3.50 -16.13 -6.46
C VAL A 213 2.49 -15.50 -7.44
N ASP A 214 1.85 -16.31 -8.28
CA ASP A 214 0.87 -15.85 -9.29
C ASP A 214 -0.55 -15.76 -8.72
#